data_AF-A0A8K0W4L6-F1
#
_entry.id   AF-A0A8K0W4L6-F1
#
_cell.length_a   1.000
_cell.length_b   1.000
_cell.length_c   1.000
_cell.angle_alpha   90.00
_cell.angle_beta   90.00
_cell.angle_gamma   90.00
#
_symmetry.space_group_name_H-M   'P 1'
#
loop_
_entity.id
_entity.type
_entity.pdbx_description
1 polymer ?
#
loop_
_entity_poly.entity_id
_entity_poly.type
_entity_poly.pdbx_seq_one_letter_code
_entity_poly.pdbx_strand_id
1 'polypeptide(L)'
;MPSDGWLEILLAAYILGAKVKDRGFCRAVLRAIAETMRDTQLIPGPADIKVVYENTSPTSRLREFLVEVYATCADDDWLDVEKYGQYPAEFTGSLTKSLLQQRACKDDPAEEIEDIKAKHCDDDEMEEEEEEEEEEEEEEEEEEEEEEEEEEDSVEP
;
A
#
# COMPACT_ATOMS: atom_id res chain seq x y z
N MET A 1 -15.86 11.62 26.89
CA MET A 1 -16.82 12.36 26.05
C MET A 1 -17.79 11.33 25.49
N PRO A 2 -19.12 11.53 25.55
CA PRO A 2 -20.04 10.60 24.91
C PRO A 2 -19.72 10.57 23.42
N SER A 3 -19.66 9.37 22.85
CA SER A 3 -19.40 9.12 21.43
C SER A 3 -20.44 9.86 20.58
N ASP A 4 -19.99 10.93 19.94
CA ASP A 4 -20.78 11.90 19.19
C ASP A 4 -21.36 11.27 17.92
N GLY A 5 -22.50 10.58 18.04
CA GLY A 5 -23.30 10.02 16.93
C GLY A 5 -23.85 11.05 15.93
N TRP A 6 -23.29 12.26 15.93
CA TRP A 6 -23.59 13.32 14.97
C TRP A 6 -23.30 12.89 13.53
N LEU A 7 -22.22 12.15 13.31
CA LEU A 7 -21.86 11.66 11.98
C LEU A 7 -22.91 10.69 11.44
N GLU A 8 -23.38 9.74 12.28
CA GLU A 8 -24.47 8.81 11.95
C GLU A 8 -25.76 9.55 11.58
N ILE A 9 -26.12 10.59 12.36
CA ILE A 9 -27.28 11.43 12.10
C ILE A 9 -27.16 12.14 10.76
N LEU A 10 -25.98 12.65 10.42
CA LEU A 10 -25.74 13.33 9.14
C LEU A 10 -25.80 12.36 7.97
N LEU A 11 -25.27 11.14 8.10
CA LEU A 11 -25.41 10.10 7.07
C LEU A 11 -26.88 9.73 6.85
N ALA A 12 -27.64 9.53 7.93
CA ALA A 12 -29.08 9.28 7.88
C ALA A 12 -29.85 10.46 7.25
N ALA A 13 -29.47 11.70 7.57
CA ALA A 13 -30.04 12.90 6.96
C ALA A 13 -29.75 12.94 5.45
N TYR A 14 -28.54 12.61 5.01
CA TYR A 14 -28.23 12.57 3.58
C TYR A 14 -29.10 11.51 2.87
N ILE A 15 -29.23 10.32 3.46
CA ILE A 15 -30.09 9.24 2.94
C ILE A 15 -31.53 9.71 2.82
N LEU A 16 -32.06 10.40 3.83
CA LEU A 16 -33.39 10.99 3.80
C LEU A 16 -33.52 11.99 2.63
N GLY A 17 -32.54 12.90 2.49
CA GLY A 17 -32.45 13.85 1.38
C GLY A 17 -32.49 13.19 0.01
N ALA A 18 -31.75 12.09 -0.14
CA ALA A 18 -31.72 11.31 -1.37
C ALA A 18 -33.09 10.66 -1.66
N LYS A 19 -33.76 10.11 -0.64
CA LYS A 19 -35.10 9.50 -0.76
C LYS A 19 -36.16 10.53 -1.15
N VAL A 20 -36.11 11.75 -0.61
CA VAL A 20 -37.04 12.85 -0.97
C VAL A 20 -36.59 13.64 -2.20
N LYS A 21 -35.44 13.28 -2.80
CA LYS A 21 -34.83 13.92 -3.98
C LYS A 21 -34.49 15.41 -3.79
N ASP A 22 -34.21 15.83 -2.57
CA ASP A 22 -33.79 17.21 -2.26
C ASP A 22 -32.27 17.37 -2.40
N ARG A 23 -31.84 17.85 -3.56
CA ARG A 23 -30.43 18.08 -3.88
C ARG A 23 -29.80 19.20 -3.05
N GLY A 24 -30.59 20.22 -2.68
CA GLY A 24 -30.10 21.35 -1.88
C GLY A 24 -29.77 20.89 -0.47
N PHE A 25 -30.67 20.09 0.11
CA PHE A 25 -30.48 19.45 1.41
C PHE A 25 -29.31 18.45 1.39
N CYS A 26 -29.24 17.53 0.42
CA CYS A 26 -28.10 16.60 0.30
C CYS A 26 -26.75 17.33 0.27
N ARG A 27 -26.67 18.45 -0.46
CA ARG A 27 -25.44 19.25 -0.55
C ARG A 27 -25.09 19.93 0.78
N ALA A 28 -26.08 20.46 1.48
CA ALA A 28 -25.88 21.06 2.79
C ALA A 28 -25.40 20.01 3.82
N VAL A 29 -26.01 18.83 3.82
CA VAL A 29 -25.62 17.71 4.67
C VAL A 29 -24.21 17.22 4.34
N LEU A 30 -23.85 17.09 3.06
CA LEU A 30 -22.49 16.67 2.67
C LEU A 30 -21.42 17.65 3.17
N ARG A 31 -21.70 18.97 3.16
CA ARG A 31 -20.82 19.98 3.75
C ARG A 31 -20.71 19.81 5.26
N ALA A 32 -21.83 19.59 5.95
CA ALA A 32 -21.84 19.36 7.38
C ALA A 32 -21.07 18.08 7.77
N ILE A 33 -21.15 17.01 6.96
CA ILE A 33 -20.33 15.81 7.13
C ILE A 33 -18.85 16.17 7.05
N ALA A 34 -18.42 16.86 5.99
CA ALA A 34 -17.02 17.24 5.82
C ALA A 34 -16.50 18.12 6.97
N GLU A 35 -17.28 19.09 7.42
CA GLU A 35 -16.96 19.94 8.57
C GLU A 35 -16.87 19.12 9.87
N THR A 36 -17.83 18.21 10.10
CA THR A 36 -17.83 17.34 11.29
C THR A 36 -16.63 16.41 11.32
N MET A 37 -16.28 15.79 10.19
CA MET A 37 -15.11 14.91 10.10
C MET A 37 -13.81 15.68 10.31
N ARG A 38 -13.71 16.90 9.78
CA ARG A 38 -12.55 17.79 10.03
C ARG A 38 -12.45 18.14 11.52
N ASP A 39 -13.55 18.47 12.17
CA ASP A 39 -13.53 18.97 13.55
C ASP A 39 -13.36 17.84 14.57
N THR A 40 -13.86 16.64 14.28
CA THR A 40 -13.80 15.47 15.17
C THR A 40 -12.66 14.49 14.85
N GLN A 41 -12.09 14.56 13.65
CA GLN A 41 -11.15 13.58 13.09
C GLN A 41 -11.73 12.15 13.06
N LEU A 42 -13.06 12.00 13.13
CA LEU A 42 -13.74 10.71 13.04
C LEU A 42 -14.15 10.41 11.62
N ILE A 43 -13.80 9.20 11.15
CA ILE A 43 -14.18 8.68 9.85
C ILE A 43 -15.27 7.61 10.04
N PRO A 44 -16.32 7.57 9.20
CA PRO A 44 -17.39 6.59 9.34
C PRO A 44 -16.86 5.17 9.25
N GLY A 45 -17.24 4.29 10.17
CA GLY A 45 -16.75 2.91 10.20
C GLY A 45 -17.46 1.98 9.21
N PRO A 46 -17.11 0.67 9.17
CA PRO A 46 -17.71 -0.29 8.26
C PRO A 46 -19.25 -0.36 8.32
N ALA A 47 -19.82 -0.24 9.52
CA ALA A 47 -21.26 -0.23 9.74
C ALA A 47 -21.95 0.96 9.05
N ASP A 48 -21.35 2.15 9.16
CA ASP A 48 -21.85 3.37 8.53
C ASP A 48 -21.77 3.27 7.00
N ILE A 49 -20.63 2.82 6.49
CA ILE A 49 -20.42 2.61 5.05
C ILE A 49 -21.45 1.63 4.50
N LYS A 50 -21.70 0.53 5.22
CA LYS A 50 -22.72 -0.45 4.83
C LYS A 50 -24.11 0.17 4.75
N VAL A 51 -24.52 0.94 5.76
CA VAL A 51 -25.82 1.64 5.75
C VAL A 51 -25.94 2.58 4.55
N VAL A 52 -24.89 3.33 4.22
CA VAL A 52 -24.86 4.22 3.05
C VAL A 52 -25.02 3.45 1.75
N TYR A 53 -24.28 2.36 1.57
CA TYR A 53 -24.34 1.55 0.35
C TYR A 53 -25.71 0.85 0.20
N GLU A 54 -26.31 0.38 1.29
CA GLU A 54 -27.65 -0.25 1.23
C GLU A 54 -28.77 0.77 0.91
N ASN A 55 -28.60 2.04 1.25
CA ASN A 55 -29.67 3.04 1.18
C ASN A 55 -29.49 4.13 0.11
N THR A 56 -28.43 4.06 -0.70
CA THR A 56 -28.17 5.04 -1.76
C THR A 56 -27.94 4.38 -3.10
N SER A 57 -28.11 5.13 -4.20
CA SER A 57 -27.81 4.67 -5.56
C SER A 57 -26.31 4.39 -5.73
N PRO A 58 -25.90 3.46 -6.62
CA PRO A 58 -24.50 3.30 -7.02
C PRO A 58 -23.83 4.59 -7.52
N THR A 59 -24.62 5.52 -8.08
CA THR A 59 -24.17 6.84 -8.55
C THR A 59 -24.32 7.96 -7.50
N SER A 60 -24.42 7.59 -6.22
CA SER A 60 -24.58 8.56 -5.13
C SER A 60 -23.30 9.34 -4.87
N ARG A 61 -23.41 10.67 -4.83
CA ARG A 61 -22.30 11.56 -4.45
C ARG A 61 -21.75 11.29 -3.05
N LEU A 62 -22.56 10.77 -2.13
CA LEU A 62 -22.08 10.39 -0.80
C LEU A 62 -21.14 9.19 -0.87
N ARG A 63 -21.40 8.21 -1.75
CA ARG A 63 -20.49 7.07 -1.91
C ARG A 63 -19.16 7.52 -2.50
N GLU A 64 -19.19 8.34 -3.56
CA GLU A 64 -18.00 8.95 -4.16
C GLU A 64 -17.20 9.74 -3.11
N PHE A 65 -17.86 10.61 -2.35
CA PHE A 65 -17.24 11.41 -1.30
C PHE A 65 -16.55 10.55 -0.24
N LEU A 66 -17.21 9.50 0.26
CA LEU A 66 -16.63 8.63 1.28
C LEU A 66 -15.42 7.86 0.75
N VAL A 67 -15.46 7.41 -0.50
CA VAL A 67 -14.31 6.78 -1.16
C VAL A 67 -13.13 7.75 -1.25
N GLU A 68 -13.36 8.99 -1.67
CA GLU A 68 -12.31 10.02 -1.77
C GLU A 68 -11.70 10.35 -0.40
N VAL A 69 -12.54 10.46 0.64
CA VAL A 69 -12.08 10.66 2.02
C VAL A 69 -11.18 9.52 2.46
N TYR A 70 -11.59 8.27 2.25
CA TYR A 70 -10.77 7.11 2.59
C TYR A 70 -9.48 7.04 1.75
N ALA A 71 -9.54 7.32 0.46
CA ALA A 71 -8.32 7.34 -0.36
C ALA A 71 -7.33 8.41 0.12
N THR A 72 -7.83 9.55 0.59
CA THR A 72 -7.00 10.68 1.05
C THR A 72 -6.46 10.48 2.47
N CYS A 73 -7.26 9.90 3.35
CA CYS A 73 -6.92 9.71 4.76
C CYS A 73 -6.39 8.31 5.05
N ALA A 74 -5.99 7.57 4.02
CA ALA A 74 -5.64 6.15 4.07
C ALA A 74 -4.76 5.81 5.28
N ASP A 75 -5.27 4.89 6.09
CA ASP A 75 -4.59 4.28 7.23
C ASP A 75 -4.47 2.77 6.96
N ASP A 76 -3.31 2.20 7.23
CA ASP A 76 -3.02 0.77 7.01
C ASP A 76 -3.93 -0.14 7.84
N ASP A 77 -4.39 0.35 9.00
CA ASP A 77 -5.32 -0.34 9.90
C ASP A 77 -6.72 -0.60 9.30
N TRP A 78 -7.06 -0.01 8.14
CA TRP A 78 -8.37 -0.17 7.50
C TRP A 78 -8.47 -1.41 6.62
N LEU A 79 -7.35 -1.85 6.07
CA LEU A 79 -7.26 -3.05 5.22
C LEU A 79 -6.89 -4.29 6.02
N ASP A 80 -6.84 -4.16 7.34
CA ASP A 80 -6.57 -5.23 8.26
C ASP A 80 -7.56 -6.39 8.04
N VAL A 81 -7.07 -7.63 8.04
CA VAL A 81 -7.80 -8.81 7.53
C VAL A 81 -9.14 -9.01 8.28
N GLU A 82 -9.19 -8.67 9.56
CA GLU A 82 -10.38 -8.76 10.39
C GLU A 82 -11.46 -7.71 10.06
N LYS A 83 -11.04 -6.55 9.52
CA LYS A 83 -11.92 -5.41 9.20
C LYS A 83 -12.30 -5.38 7.72
N TYR A 84 -11.43 -5.86 6.84
CA TYR A 84 -11.65 -5.85 5.39
C TYR A 84 -12.99 -6.50 4.99
N GLY A 85 -13.32 -7.65 5.59
CA GLY A 85 -14.57 -8.37 5.33
C GLY A 85 -15.85 -7.68 5.81
N GLN A 86 -15.74 -6.59 6.58
CA GLN A 86 -16.88 -5.85 7.11
C GLN A 86 -17.37 -4.76 6.14
N TYR A 87 -16.51 -4.34 5.20
CA TYR A 87 -16.86 -3.34 4.20
C TYR A 87 -17.63 -3.95 3.02
N PRO A 88 -18.56 -3.20 2.40
CA PRO A 88 -19.18 -3.62 1.15
C PRO A 88 -18.14 -3.82 0.03
N ALA A 89 -18.26 -4.90 -0.74
CA ALA A 89 -17.34 -5.18 -1.85
C ALA A 89 -17.31 -4.06 -2.91
N GLU A 90 -18.45 -3.39 -3.14
CA GLU A 90 -18.51 -2.22 -4.03
C GLU A 90 -17.67 -1.03 -3.51
N PHE A 91 -17.62 -0.86 -2.19
CA PHE A 91 -16.82 0.18 -1.55
C PHE A 91 -15.34 -0.12 -1.69
N THR A 92 -14.90 -1.34 -1.33
CA THR A 92 -13.49 -1.72 -1.42
C THR A 92 -13.00 -1.65 -2.86
N GLY A 93 -13.78 -2.13 -3.84
CA GLY A 93 -13.42 -2.01 -5.26
C GLY A 93 -13.29 -0.55 -5.74
N SER A 94 -14.18 0.35 -5.27
CA SER A 94 -14.10 1.78 -5.58
C SER A 94 -12.88 2.44 -4.94
N LEU A 95 -12.58 2.08 -3.69
CA LEU A 95 -11.42 2.57 -2.94
C LEU A 95 -10.10 2.14 -3.57
N THR A 96 -9.95 0.85 -3.90
CA THR A 96 -8.77 0.36 -4.61
C THR A 96 -8.55 1.10 -5.93
N LYS A 97 -9.63 1.32 -6.70
CA LYS A 97 -9.54 2.11 -7.93
C LYS A 97 -9.07 3.54 -7.67
N SER A 98 -9.59 4.19 -6.63
CA SER A 98 -9.20 5.55 -6.25
C SER A 98 -7.73 5.62 -5.83
N LEU A 99 -7.26 4.67 -5.01
CA LEU A 99 -5.85 4.58 -4.60
C LEU A 99 -4.91 4.35 -5.79
N LEU A 100 -5.27 3.46 -6.71
CA LEU A 100 -4.48 3.22 -7.93
C LEU A 100 -4.39 4.46 -8.83
N GLN A 101 -5.49 5.21 -8.96
CA GLN A 101 -5.50 6.45 -9.73
C GLN A 101 -4.61 7.53 -9.12
N GLN A 102 -4.47 7.56 -7.78
CA GLN A 102 -3.54 8.48 -7.12
C GLN A 102 -2.08 8.07 -7.32
N ARG A 103 -1.78 6.76 -7.42
CA ARG A 103 -0.43 6.24 -7.66
C ARG A 103 0.06 6.42 -9.09
N ALA A 104 -0.82 6.22 -10.07
CA ALA A 104 -0.49 6.26 -11.52
C ALA A 104 0.03 7.63 -12.03
N CYS A 105 0.23 8.60 -11.13
CA CYS A 105 0.63 9.95 -11.46
C CYS A 105 2.11 10.25 -11.15
N LYS A 106 2.91 9.27 -10.70
CA LYS A 106 4.24 9.58 -10.15
C LYS A 106 5.46 9.10 -10.95
N ASP A 107 5.58 7.89 -11.48
CA ASP A 107 6.90 7.44 -11.98
C ASP A 107 6.87 6.65 -13.30
N ASP A 108 8.03 6.54 -13.96
CA ASP A 108 8.25 5.61 -15.06
C ASP A 108 8.21 4.18 -14.49
N PRO A 109 7.27 3.32 -14.94
CA PRO A 109 7.14 1.96 -14.40
C PRO A 109 8.41 1.13 -14.54
N ALA A 110 9.34 1.49 -15.43
CA ALA A 110 10.63 0.81 -15.53
C ALA A 110 11.53 1.06 -14.30
N GLU A 111 11.58 2.31 -13.82
CA GLU A 111 12.40 2.71 -12.66
C GLU A 111 11.86 2.07 -11.36
N GLU A 112 10.54 2.06 -11.19
CA GLU A 112 9.90 1.43 -10.01
C GLU A 112 10.11 -0.10 -9.97
N ILE A 113 10.13 -0.77 -11.13
CA ILE A 113 10.41 -2.21 -11.21
C ILE A 113 11.87 -2.52 -10.87
N GLU A 114 12.80 -1.66 -11.27
CA GLU A 114 14.22 -1.79 -10.95
C GLU A 114 14.46 -1.63 -9.44
N ASP A 115 13.83 -0.62 -8.81
CA ASP A 115 13.86 -0.43 -7.36
C ASP A 115 13.26 -1.63 -6.59
N ILE A 116 12.14 -2.18 -7.08
CA ILE A 116 11.52 -3.38 -6.50
C ILE A 116 12.45 -4.58 -6.64
N LYS A 117 13.10 -4.72 -7.80
CA LYS A 117 14.06 -5.81 -8.05
C LYS A 117 15.24 -5.71 -7.10
N ALA A 118 15.90 -4.55 -6.99
CA ALA A 118 17.02 -4.37 -6.05
C ALA A 118 16.58 -4.75 -4.62
N LYS A 119 15.45 -4.20 -4.14
CA LYS A 119 14.96 -4.47 -2.79
C LYS A 119 14.69 -5.96 -2.47
N HIS A 120 14.32 -6.76 -3.46
CA HIS A 120 13.79 -8.13 -3.24
C HIS A 120 14.62 -9.24 -3.89
N CYS A 121 15.54 -8.89 -4.77
CA CYS A 121 16.39 -9.81 -5.54
C CYS A 121 17.88 -9.47 -5.40
N ASP A 122 18.26 -8.67 -4.39
CA ASP A 122 19.62 -8.71 -3.88
C ASP A 122 19.76 -10.08 -3.18
N ASP A 123 20.02 -11.09 -4.01
CA ASP A 123 20.44 -12.42 -3.59
C ASP A 123 21.85 -12.27 -3.00
N ASP A 124 22.00 -12.78 -1.78
CA ASP A 124 23.25 -13.02 -1.05
C ASP A 124 24.17 -14.04 -1.78
N GLU A 125 24.27 -14.00 -3.12
CA GLU A 125 25.01 -14.95 -3.97
C GLU A 125 26.28 -14.32 -4.60
N MET A 126 26.92 -13.35 -3.92
CA MET A 126 28.21 -12.79 -4.36
C MET A 126 29.32 -12.85 -3.28
N GLU A 127 29.09 -13.52 -2.15
CA GLU A 127 30.16 -13.78 -1.17
C GLU A 127 30.75 -15.19 -1.30
N GLU A 128 30.09 -16.15 -1.97
CA GLU A 128 30.63 -17.53 -2.11
C GLU A 128 31.51 -17.72 -3.37
N GLU A 129 31.33 -16.94 -4.45
CA GLU A 129 32.17 -17.07 -5.67
C GLU A 129 33.52 -16.34 -5.56
N GLU A 130 33.63 -15.28 -4.74
CA GLU A 130 34.91 -14.59 -4.52
C GLU A 130 35.83 -15.37 -3.55
N GLU A 131 35.29 -16.16 -2.62
CA GLU A 131 36.10 -17.02 -1.72
C GLU A 131 36.67 -18.25 -2.45
N GLU A 132 35.95 -18.83 -3.43
CA GLU A 132 36.46 -19.98 -4.20
C GLU A 132 37.56 -19.58 -5.22
N GLU A 133 37.51 -18.38 -5.81
CA GLU A 133 38.57 -17.90 -6.72
C GLU A 133 39.86 -17.51 -5.97
N GLU A 134 39.79 -17.00 -4.73
CA GLU A 134 40.99 -16.71 -3.92
C GLU A 134 41.69 -18.01 -3.43
N GLU A 135 40.94 -19.08 -3.11
CA GLU A 135 41.54 -20.36 -2.71
C GLU A 135 42.24 -21.09 -3.88
N GLU A 136 41.71 -21.00 -5.12
CA GLU A 136 42.37 -21.61 -6.30
C GLU A 136 43.66 -20.88 -6.71
N GLU A 137 43.74 -19.55 -6.55
CA GLU A 137 44.98 -18.80 -6.83
C GLU A 137 46.08 -19.09 -5.79
N GLU A 138 45.74 -19.29 -4.50
CA GLU A 138 46.73 -19.66 -3.48
C GLU A 138 47.28 -21.10 -3.69
N GLU A 139 46.47 -22.05 -4.15
CA GLU A 139 46.94 -23.41 -4.46
C GLU A 139 47.86 -23.47 -5.69
N GLU A 140 47.61 -22.66 -6.73
CA GLU A 140 48.48 -22.60 -7.91
C GLU A 140 49.85 -21.96 -7.60
N GLU A 141 49.92 -20.95 -6.71
CA GLU A 141 51.19 -20.34 -6.30
C GLU A 141 52.05 -21.30 -5.46
N GLU A 142 51.46 -22.16 -4.60
CA GLU A 142 52.21 -23.16 -3.84
C GLU A 142 52.79 -24.28 -4.72
N GLU A 143 52.08 -24.70 -5.78
CA GLU A 143 52.60 -25.73 -6.70
C GLU A 143 53.76 -25.21 -7.58
N GLU A 144 53.75 -23.94 -7.99
CA GLU A 144 54.87 -23.36 -8.77
C GLU A 144 56.15 -23.21 -7.91
N GLU A 145 56.05 -22.89 -6.62
CA GLU A 145 57.21 -22.80 -5.73
C GLU A 145 57.86 -24.17 -5.46
N GLU A 146 57.09 -25.26 -5.36
CA GLU A 146 57.64 -26.61 -5.18
C GLU A 146 58.39 -27.12 -6.42
N GLU A 147 57.94 -26.79 -7.64
CA GLU A 147 58.63 -27.19 -8.88
C GLU A 147 59.97 -26.44 -9.08
N GLU A 148 60.07 -25.18 -8.65
CA GLU A 148 61.32 -24.42 -8.73
C GLU A 148 62.39 -24.93 -7.73
N GLU A 149 62.00 -25.43 -6.55
CA GLU A 149 62.94 -26.01 -5.58
C GLU A 149 63.52 -27.38 -6.04
N GLU A 150 62.77 -28.17 -6.81
CA GLU A 150 63.25 -29.46 -7.36
C GLU A 150 64.23 -29.30 -8.54
N GLU A 151 64.13 -28.21 -9.31
CA GLU A 151 65.08 -27.92 -10.39
C GLU A 151 66.43 -27.41 -9.89
N GLU A 152 66.49 -26.72 -8.74
CA GLU A 152 67.76 -26.23 -8.17
C GLU A 152 68.60 -27.35 -7.52
N ASP A 153 68.00 -28.43 -7.02
CA ASP A 153 68.73 -29.55 -6.39
C ASP A 153 69.27 -30.58 -7.42
N SER A 154 68.94 -30.40 -8.70
CA SER A 154 69.46 -31.21 -9.82
C SER A 154 70.75 -30.66 -10.45
N VAL A 155 71.24 -29.51 -9.98
CA VAL A 155 72.48 -28.87 -10.49
C VAL A 155 73.56 -28.78 -9.40
N GLU A 156 74.16 -29.91 -9.04
CA GLU A 156 75.60 -30.08 -8.76
C GLU A 156 75.90 -31.48 -8.19
N PRO A 157 77.08 -32.10 -8.42
CA PRO A 157 78.04 -31.97 -9.52
C PRO A 157 78.36 -33.29 -10.26
#